data_AF-A0A109DD02-F1
#
_entry.id   AF-A0A109DD02-F1
#
_cell.length_a   1.000
_cell.length_b   1.000
_cell.length_c   1.000
_cell.angle_alpha   90.00
_cell.angle_beta   90.00
_cell.angle_gamma   90.00
#
_symmetry.space_group_name_H-M   'P 1'
#
loop_
_entity.id
_entity.type
_entity.pdbx_description
1 polymer ?
#
loop_
_entity_poly.entity_id
_entity_poly.type
_entity_poly.pdbx_seq_one_letter_code
_entity_poly.pdbx_strand_id
1 'polypeptide(L)'
;MKETPKVIKPWYGFLEDQVFGEIMSDKKICKYILETILSFKIKEIYYPEKQKEVKDPKHRERKDVRFDILVEDYEHNLYDVEAQTTDKKDLGWQMRYYTAKMDQRYTLDKGKTYRNMKKPI
;
A
#
# COMPACT_ATOMS: atom_id res chain seq x y z
N MET A 1 45.91 -22.83 -11.09
CA MET A 1 44.85 -21.81 -11.19
C MET A 1 44.14 -21.74 -9.84
N LYS A 2 44.09 -20.56 -9.21
CA LYS A 2 43.29 -20.38 -7.99
C LYS A 2 41.86 -20.10 -8.43
N GLU A 3 40.91 -20.95 -8.04
CA GLU A 3 39.49 -20.69 -8.26
C GLU A 3 39.09 -19.44 -7.48
N THR A 4 38.62 -18.41 -8.18
CA THR A 4 38.02 -17.23 -7.58
C THR A 4 36.69 -17.63 -6.94
N PRO A 5 36.36 -17.15 -5.72
CA PRO A 5 35.08 -17.46 -5.09
C PRO A 5 33.94 -16.99 -5.99
N LYS A 6 33.00 -17.88 -6.31
CA LYS A 6 31.74 -17.46 -6.97
C LYS A 6 31.01 -16.53 -6.02
N VAL A 7 30.95 -15.24 -6.36
CA VAL A 7 30.08 -14.29 -5.69
C VAL A 7 28.64 -14.71 -5.98
N ILE A 8 28.00 -15.37 -5.01
CA ILE A 8 26.57 -15.67 -5.09
C ILE A 8 25.86 -14.33 -4.95
N LYS A 9 25.32 -13.80 -6.05
CA LYS A 9 24.42 -12.64 -5.96
C LYS A 9 23.16 -13.09 -5.21
N PRO A 10 22.75 -12.42 -4.13
CA PRO A 10 21.48 -12.71 -3.48
C PRO A 10 20.36 -12.52 -4.51
N TRP A 11 19.49 -13.52 -4.64
CA TRP A 11 18.26 -13.41 -5.43
C TRP A 11 17.22 -12.73 -4.55
N TYR A 12 16.76 -11.55 -4.97
CA TYR A 12 15.69 -10.84 -4.29
C TYR A 12 14.38 -11.18 -5.00
N GLY A 13 13.47 -11.83 -4.28
CA GLY A 13 12.13 -12.13 -4.77
C GLY A 13 11.26 -10.88 -4.85
N PHE A 14 10.14 -10.96 -5.56
CA PHE A 14 9.20 -9.83 -5.71
C PHE A 14 8.73 -9.23 -4.38
N LEU A 15 8.59 -10.05 -3.34
CA LEU A 15 8.09 -9.63 -2.02
C LEU A 15 9.17 -8.98 -1.13
N GLU A 16 10.39 -8.79 -1.62
CA GLU A 16 11.37 -7.96 -0.94
C GLU A 16 10.95 -6.49 -1.04
N ASP A 17 11.01 -5.75 0.07
CA ASP A 17 10.41 -4.41 0.22
C ASP A 17 10.88 -3.42 -0.87
N GLN A 18 12.18 -3.37 -1.15
CA GLN A 18 12.72 -2.47 -2.17
C GLN A 18 12.29 -2.90 -3.57
N VAL A 19 12.36 -4.19 -3.90
CA VAL A 19 11.93 -4.71 -5.21
C VAL A 19 10.44 -4.48 -5.44
N PHE A 20 9.62 -4.83 -4.45
CA PHE A 20 8.18 -4.63 -4.45
C PHE A 20 7.85 -3.15 -4.68
N GLY A 21 8.44 -2.27 -3.86
CA GLY A 21 8.20 -0.84 -3.93
C GLY A 21 8.57 -0.26 -5.29
N GLU A 22 9.74 -0.60 -5.83
CA GLU A 22 10.16 -0.08 -7.14
C GLU A 22 9.25 -0.58 -8.28
N ILE A 23 8.87 -1.85 -8.30
CA ILE A 23 7.96 -2.39 -9.32
C ILE A 23 6.58 -1.72 -9.23
N MET A 24 6.05 -1.59 -8.02
CA MET A 24 4.74 -0.98 -7.77
C MET A 24 4.75 0.54 -7.97
N SER A 25 5.90 1.20 -8.06
CA SER A 25 5.98 2.62 -8.41
C SER A 25 5.69 2.91 -9.89
N ASP A 26 5.84 1.91 -10.76
CA ASP A 26 5.41 2.03 -12.14
C ASP A 26 3.88 1.99 -12.22
N LYS A 27 3.29 3.12 -12.62
CA LYS A 27 1.84 3.31 -12.73
C LYS A 27 1.15 2.25 -13.61
N LYS A 28 1.79 1.77 -14.69
CA LYS A 28 1.18 0.77 -15.57
C LYS A 28 1.20 -0.62 -14.93
N ILE A 29 2.32 -0.98 -14.31
CA ILE A 29 2.47 -2.27 -13.62
C ILE A 29 1.54 -2.33 -12.40
N CYS A 30 1.54 -1.30 -11.56
CA CYS A 30 0.66 -1.21 -10.39
C CYS A 30 -0.81 -1.36 -10.77
N LYS A 31 -1.27 -0.60 -11.77
CA LYS A 31 -2.63 -0.71 -12.29
C LYS A 31 -2.96 -2.12 -12.77
N TYR A 32 -2.07 -2.73 -13.55
CA TYR A 32 -2.27 -4.09 -14.06
C TYR A 32 -2.43 -5.12 -12.94
N ILE A 33 -1.58 -5.03 -11.91
CA ILE A 33 -1.65 -5.90 -10.72
C ILE A 33 -2.97 -5.68 -9.96
N LEU A 34 -3.35 -4.43 -9.71
CA LEU A 34 -4.62 -4.10 -9.04
C LEU A 34 -5.83 -4.66 -9.79
N GLU A 35 -5.92 -4.44 -11.10
CA GLU A 35 -7.01 -5.00 -11.92
C GLU A 35 -7.05 -6.54 -11.89
N THR A 36 -5.87 -7.17 -11.84
CA THR A 36 -5.75 -8.63 -11.78
C THR A 36 -6.26 -9.18 -10.45
N ILE A 37 -5.86 -8.57 -9.33
CA ILE A 37 -6.27 -9.00 -7.98
C ILE A 37 -7.75 -8.73 -7.75
N LEU A 38 -8.23 -7.53 -8.12
CA LEU A 38 -9.59 -7.09 -7.85
C LEU A 38 -10.62 -7.60 -8.87
N SER A 39 -10.17 -8.16 -9.99
CA SER A 39 -11.04 -8.71 -11.04
C SER A 39 -12.00 -7.68 -11.68
N PHE A 40 -11.63 -6.40 -11.72
CA PHE A 40 -12.35 -5.35 -12.46
C PHE A 40 -11.39 -4.37 -13.11
N LYS A 41 -11.91 -3.58 -14.07
CA LYS A 41 -11.12 -2.56 -14.78
C LYS A 41 -11.12 -1.23 -14.05
N ILE A 42 -9.93 -0.66 -13.87
CA ILE A 42 -9.73 0.68 -13.33
C ILE A 42 -9.49 1.60 -14.54
N LYS A 43 -10.19 2.73 -14.65
CA LYS A 43 -9.98 3.62 -15.80
C LYS A 43 -8.55 4.18 -15.77
N GLU A 44 -8.18 4.79 -14.66
CA GLU A 44 -6.87 5.39 -14.44
C GLU A 44 -6.55 5.46 -12.95
N ILE A 45 -5.27 5.32 -12.61
CA ILE A 45 -4.75 5.59 -11.26
C ILE A 45 -3.82 6.81 -11.28
N TYR A 46 -3.71 7.52 -10.17
CA TYR A 46 -2.63 8.49 -9.96
C TYR A 46 -1.30 7.76 -9.71
N TYR A 47 -0.20 8.51 -9.60
CA TYR A 47 1.09 7.90 -9.30
C TYR A 47 1.06 7.26 -7.91
N PRO A 48 1.47 5.98 -7.76
CA PRO A 48 1.54 5.31 -6.47
C PRO A 48 2.49 6.02 -5.51
N GLU A 49 2.08 6.16 -4.25
CA GLU A 49 2.91 6.72 -3.19
C GLU A 49 3.56 5.59 -2.38
N LYS A 50 4.88 5.47 -2.47
CA LYS A 50 5.67 4.49 -1.70
C LYS A 50 5.82 4.92 -0.23
N GLN A 51 5.74 3.96 0.69
CA GLN A 51 6.09 4.12 2.11
C GLN A 51 5.39 5.33 2.75
N LYS A 52 4.09 5.48 2.51
CA LYS A 52 3.28 6.63 2.91
C LYS A 52 2.97 6.59 4.40
N GLU A 53 3.59 7.49 5.16
CA GLU A 53 3.33 7.63 6.59
C GLU A 53 2.09 8.47 6.89
N VAL A 54 1.23 7.95 7.77
CA VAL A 54 0.11 8.66 8.39
C VAL A 54 0.37 8.78 9.89
N LYS A 55 0.66 10.02 10.29
CA LYS A 55 0.89 10.37 11.70
C LYS A 55 -0.26 11.22 12.23
N ASP A 56 -0.67 10.96 13.47
CA ASP A 56 -1.63 11.82 14.17
C ASP A 56 -0.91 12.66 15.25
N PRO A 57 -0.54 13.92 14.95
CA PRO A 57 0.20 14.74 15.89
C PRO A 57 -0.58 15.08 17.16
N LYS A 58 -1.92 14.92 17.16
CA LYS A 58 -2.79 15.18 18.32
C LYS A 58 -2.87 13.98 19.27
N HIS A 59 -2.54 12.78 18.81
CA HIS A 59 -2.63 11.53 19.59
C HIS A 59 -1.35 10.70 19.45
N ARG A 60 -0.21 11.27 19.91
CA ARG A 60 1.14 10.68 19.77
C ARG A 60 1.31 9.36 20.53
N GLU A 61 0.42 9.05 21.47
CA GLU A 61 0.39 7.79 22.20
C GLU A 61 -0.21 6.63 21.39
N ARG A 62 -0.81 6.92 20.23
CA ARG A 62 -1.39 5.93 19.32
C ARG A 62 -0.37 5.49 18.28
N LYS A 63 -0.56 4.29 17.73
CA LYS A 63 0.29 3.78 16.66
C LYS A 63 0.09 4.61 15.39
N ASP A 64 1.19 4.99 14.76
CA ASP A 64 1.19 5.50 13.40
C ASP A 64 1.07 4.35 12.40
N VAL A 65 0.72 4.67 11.16
CA VAL A 65 0.60 3.72 10.05
C VAL A 65 1.54 4.15 8.92
N ARG A 66 2.13 3.17 8.24
CA ARG A 66 2.91 3.38 7.02
C ARG A 66 2.42 2.37 5.99
N PHE A 67 1.83 2.90 4.92
CA PHE A 67 1.37 2.09 3.80
C PHE A 67 2.55 1.83 2.86
N ASP A 68 2.77 0.58 2.48
CA ASP A 68 3.84 0.20 1.57
C ASP A 68 3.66 0.89 0.21
N ILE A 69 2.45 0.78 -0.35
CA ILE A 69 2.04 1.44 -1.59
C ILE A 69 0.59 1.94 -1.44
N LEU A 70 0.42 3.26 -1.39
CA LEU A 70 -0.91 3.89 -1.43
C LEU A 70 -1.23 4.33 -2.87
N VAL A 71 -2.41 3.95 -3.36
CA VAL A 71 -2.88 4.28 -4.71
C VAL A 71 -4.24 4.95 -4.63
N GLU A 72 -4.44 6.01 -5.41
CA GLU A 72 -5.75 6.61 -5.63
C GLU A 72 -6.13 6.45 -7.11
N ASP A 73 -7.37 6.04 -7.39
CA ASP A 73 -7.90 6.03 -8.76
C ASP A 73 -8.60 7.34 -9.16
N TYR A 74 -9.00 7.44 -10.42
CA TYR A 74 -9.72 8.60 -10.95
C TYR A 74 -11.10 8.83 -10.31
N GLU A 75 -11.70 7.81 -9.70
CA GLU A 75 -12.97 7.87 -8.95
C GLU A 75 -12.74 8.22 -7.48
N HIS A 76 -11.48 8.45 -7.10
CA HIS A 76 -11.05 8.69 -5.73
C HIS A 76 -11.22 7.49 -4.78
N ASN A 77 -11.25 6.27 -5.30
CA ASN A 77 -11.07 5.07 -4.48
C ASN A 77 -9.61 4.98 -4.05
N LEU A 78 -9.38 4.57 -2.80
CA LEU A 78 -8.04 4.39 -2.24
C LEU A 78 -7.75 2.91 -2.06
N TYR A 79 -6.55 2.50 -2.46
CA TYR A 79 -6.04 1.14 -2.35
C TYR A 79 -4.77 1.14 -1.52
N ASP A 80 -4.72 0.29 -0.51
CA ASP A 80 -3.53 -0.01 0.27
C ASP A 80 -2.96 -1.35 -0.19
N VAL A 81 -1.76 -1.33 -0.79
CA VAL A 81 -1.15 -2.53 -1.39
C VAL A 81 0.10 -2.92 -0.62
N GLU A 82 -0.03 -4.02 0.12
CA GLU A 82 0.95 -4.49 1.11
C GLU A 82 1.58 -5.84 0.69
N ALA A 83 2.91 -5.96 0.80
CA ALA A 83 3.61 -7.22 0.52
C ALA A 83 3.67 -8.12 1.76
N GLN A 84 2.92 -9.22 1.77
CA GLN A 84 2.94 -10.19 2.88
C GLN A 84 3.93 -11.32 2.62
N THR A 85 5.03 -11.36 3.37
CA THR A 85 6.04 -12.44 3.32
C THR A 85 5.82 -13.53 4.38
N THR A 86 5.01 -13.26 5.39
CA THR A 86 4.78 -14.15 6.53
C THR A 86 3.31 -14.13 6.92
N ASP A 87 2.78 -15.30 7.29
CA ASP A 87 1.43 -15.38 7.82
C ASP A 87 1.41 -14.83 9.26
N LYS A 88 0.88 -13.61 9.40
CA LYS A 88 0.71 -12.96 10.68
C LYS A 88 -0.71 -13.21 11.20
N LYS A 89 -0.83 -13.89 12.35
CA LYS A 89 -2.10 -14.22 13.02
C LYS A 89 -2.96 -12.99 13.39
N ASP A 90 -2.44 -11.77 13.25
CA ASP A 90 -3.11 -10.51 13.55
C ASP A 90 -3.51 -9.69 12.31
N LEU A 91 -3.42 -10.26 11.09
CA LEU A 91 -3.72 -9.55 9.85
C LEU A 91 -5.05 -8.80 9.86
N GLY A 92 -6.13 -9.42 10.36
CA GLY A 92 -7.44 -8.78 10.46
C GLY A 92 -7.46 -7.55 11.38
N TRP A 93 -6.68 -7.56 12.46
CA TRP A 93 -6.55 -6.41 13.37
C TRP A 93 -5.74 -5.29 12.73
N GLN A 94 -4.71 -5.64 11.96
CA GLN A 94 -3.89 -4.68 11.20
C GLN A 94 -4.74 -4.00 10.12
N MET A 95 -5.43 -4.77 9.27
CA MET A 95 -6.31 -4.24 8.23
C MET A 95 -7.34 -3.26 8.82
N ARG A 96 -8.04 -3.66 9.89
CA ARG A 96 -9.02 -2.76 10.54
C ARG A 96 -8.41 -1.45 11.02
N TYR A 97 -7.21 -1.51 11.59
CA TYR A 97 -6.52 -0.31 12.08
C TYR A 97 -6.06 0.60 10.95
N TYR A 98 -5.52 0.01 9.88
CA TYR A 98 -5.02 0.70 8.69
C TYR A 98 -6.16 1.39 7.95
N THR A 99 -7.27 0.67 7.68
CA THR A 99 -8.48 1.25 7.08
C THR A 99 -9.02 2.42 7.90
N ALA A 100 -9.11 2.29 9.23
CA ALA A 100 -9.59 3.38 10.08
C ALA A 100 -8.69 4.64 10.02
N LYS A 101 -7.37 4.46 9.93
CA LYS A 101 -6.41 5.56 9.78
C LYS A 101 -6.47 6.20 8.39
N MET A 102 -6.65 5.38 7.35
CA MET A 102 -6.89 5.87 5.99
C MET A 102 -8.16 6.71 5.95
N ASP A 103 -9.25 6.20 6.53
CA ASP A 103 -10.54 6.89 6.54
C ASP A 103 -10.46 8.25 7.26
N GLN A 104 -9.86 8.25 8.45
CA GLN A 104 -9.64 9.45 9.24
C GLN A 104 -8.83 10.51 8.47
N ARG A 105 -7.85 10.08 7.66
CA ARG A 105 -6.88 10.99 7.03
C ARG A 105 -7.31 11.48 5.65
N TYR A 106 -8.00 10.64 4.86
CA TYR A 106 -8.15 10.84 3.42
C TYR A 106 -9.58 10.75 2.89
N THR A 107 -10.53 10.13 3.61
CA THR A 107 -11.84 9.81 3.02
C THR A 107 -12.95 10.75 3.43
N LEU A 108 -12.89 11.37 4.61
CA LEU A 108 -13.95 12.26 5.09
C LEU A 108 -13.40 13.53 5.74
N ASP A 109 -13.63 14.67 5.10
CA ASP A 109 -13.29 15.97 5.67
C ASP A 109 -14.23 16.38 6.80
N LYS A 110 -13.70 17.22 7.71
CA LYS A 110 -14.48 17.80 8.81
C LYS A 110 -15.70 18.56 8.26
N GLY A 111 -16.88 18.22 8.78
CA GLY A 111 -18.15 18.85 8.41
C GLY A 111 -18.85 18.23 7.19
N LYS A 112 -18.28 17.21 6.57
CA LYS A 112 -18.95 16.40 5.53
C LYS A 112 -19.78 15.29 6.15
N THR A 113 -20.80 14.84 5.41
CA THR A 113 -21.66 13.72 5.85
C THR A 113 -20.97 12.39 5.56
N TYR A 114 -21.26 11.34 6.35
CA TYR A 114 -20.70 10.00 6.11
C TYR A 114 -21.04 9.41 4.73
N ARG A 115 -22.06 9.93 4.04
CA ARG A 115 -22.38 9.54 2.65
C ARG A 115 -21.34 10.02 1.63
N ASN A 116 -20.47 10.95 2.02
CA ASN A 116 -19.37 11.45 1.20
C ASN A 116 -18.06 10.67 1.40
N MET A 117 -18.08 9.62 2.24
CA MET A 117 -16.90 8.81 2.49
C MET A 117 -16.50 8.06 1.22
N LYS A 118 -15.23 8.19 0.84
CA LYS A 118 -14.62 7.37 -0.22
C LYS A 118 -14.68 5.90 0.18
N LYS A 119 -14.72 4.99 -0.79
CA LYS A 119 -14.65 3.55 -0.50
C LYS A 119 -13.19 3.14 -0.35
N PRO A 120 -12.74 2.73 0.85
CA PRO A 120 -11.46 2.03 0.96
C PRO A 120 -11.61 0.63 0.34
N ILE A 121 -10.64 0.22 -0.47
CA ILE A 121 -10.58 -1.10 -1.10
C ILE A 121 -9.27 -1.78 -0.69
#